data_AF-A0A1M7SUH1-F1
#
_entry.id   AF-A0A1M7SUH1-F1
#
_cell.length_a   1.000
_cell.length_b   1.000
_cell.length_c   1.000
_cell.angle_alpha   90.00
_cell.angle_beta   90.00
_cell.angle_gamma   90.00
#
_symmetry.space_group_name_H-M   'P 1'
#
loop_
_entity.id
_entity.type
_entity.pdbx_description
1 polymer ?
#
loop_
_entity_poly.entity_id
_entity_poly.type
_entity_poly.pdbx_seq_one_letter_code
_entity_poly.pdbx_strand_id
1 'polypeptide(L)'
;MKKLALALSTGLMVISLSAPAANAQTVRSEAAAHPRIVRAIENLEDAIGYLEAAPNNFGGHKAAAIQASRAAIAELRASLAFRAQQDRY
;
A
#
# COMPACT_ATOMS: atom_id res chain seq x y z
N MET A 1 5.99 -43.61 -44.96
CA MET A 1 5.83 -42.17 -45.27
C MET A 1 4.86 -41.56 -44.26
N LYS A 2 5.32 -40.54 -43.54
CA LYS A 2 4.62 -39.82 -42.45
C LYS A 2 3.41 -39.06 -42.97
N LYS A 3 2.26 -39.12 -42.28
CA LYS A 3 1.25 -38.05 -42.28
C LYS A 3 0.63 -37.96 -40.88
N LEU A 4 1.24 -37.13 -40.02
CA LEU A 4 0.64 -36.67 -38.77
C LEU A 4 -0.16 -35.40 -39.11
N ALA A 5 -1.48 -35.46 -38.97
CA ALA A 5 -2.34 -34.29 -39.12
C ALA A 5 -2.29 -33.49 -37.82
N LEU A 6 -1.62 -32.34 -37.88
CA LEU A 6 -1.52 -31.34 -36.83
C LEU A 6 -2.86 -30.60 -36.74
N ALA A 7 -3.70 -30.96 -35.78
CA ALA A 7 -4.89 -30.19 -35.46
C ALA A 7 -4.47 -29.00 -34.57
N LEU A 8 -4.40 -27.84 -35.20
CA LEU A 8 -4.09 -26.55 -34.59
C LEU A 8 -5.31 -26.07 -33.77
N SER A 9 -5.36 -26.39 -32.48
CA SER A 9 -6.33 -25.82 -31.55
C SER A 9 -5.82 -24.46 -31.07
N THR A 10 -6.23 -23.41 -31.76
CA THR A 10 -6.16 -22.01 -31.29
C THR A 10 -7.11 -21.83 -30.11
N GLY A 11 -6.67 -22.27 -28.93
CA GLY A 11 -7.30 -21.94 -27.66
C GLY A 11 -7.06 -20.46 -27.34
N LEU A 12 -8.10 -19.64 -27.55
CA LEU A 12 -8.14 -18.22 -27.22
C LEU A 12 -7.95 -18.02 -25.70
N MET A 13 -6.72 -17.71 -25.29
CA MET A 13 -6.39 -17.39 -23.91
C MET A 13 -6.84 -15.94 -23.64
N VAL A 14 -8.06 -15.76 -23.13
CA VAL A 14 -8.52 -14.46 -22.61
C VAL A 14 -7.76 -14.20 -21.31
N ILE A 15 -6.67 -13.45 -21.41
CA ILE A 15 -5.93 -12.96 -20.24
C ILE A 15 -6.74 -11.79 -19.68
N SER A 16 -7.61 -12.07 -18.71
CA SER A 16 -8.34 -11.05 -17.95
C SER A 16 -7.36 -10.24 -17.08
N LEU A 17 -6.71 -9.23 -17.66
CA LEU A 17 -5.77 -8.31 -17.00
C LEU A 17 -6.45 -7.19 -16.17
N SER A 18 -7.60 -7.45 -15.56
CA SER A 18 -8.39 -6.43 -14.84
C SER A 18 -8.20 -6.43 -13.32
N ALA A 19 -6.99 -6.73 -12.82
CA ALA A 19 -6.73 -6.79 -11.37
C ALA A 19 -6.31 -5.47 -10.66
N PRO A 20 -5.67 -4.45 -11.27
CA PRO A 20 -5.11 -3.35 -10.47
C PRO A 20 -6.15 -2.29 -10.02
N ALA A 21 -7.20 -2.04 -10.82
CA ALA A 21 -8.14 -0.94 -10.55
C ALA A 21 -9.07 -1.22 -9.35
N ALA A 22 -9.50 -2.48 -9.17
CA ALA A 22 -10.34 -2.86 -8.03
C ALA A 22 -9.59 -2.70 -6.70
N ASN A 23 -8.27 -2.97 -6.68
CA ASN A 23 -7.44 -2.89 -5.47
C ASN A 23 -7.30 -1.47 -4.94
N ALA A 24 -7.05 -0.50 -5.83
CA ALA A 24 -6.95 0.91 -5.45
C ALA A 24 -8.28 1.48 -4.93
N GLN A 25 -9.42 1.01 -5.46
CA GLN A 25 -10.74 1.46 -5.03
C GLN A 25 -11.07 1.01 -3.59
N THR A 26 -10.72 -0.22 -3.21
CA THR A 26 -10.97 -0.74 -1.86
C THR A 26 -10.06 -0.12 -0.81
N VAL A 27 -8.80 0.17 -1.15
CA VAL A 27 -7.90 0.88 -0.22
C VAL A 27 -8.42 2.30 0.06
N ARG A 28 -8.97 2.97 -0.96
CA ARG A 28 -9.57 4.30 -0.79
C ARG A 28 -10.86 4.25 0.04
N SER A 29 -11.69 3.20 -0.10
CA SER A 29 -12.89 3.04 0.74
C SER A 29 -12.53 2.75 2.20
N GLU A 30 -11.49 1.93 2.45
CA GLU A 30 -11.05 1.65 3.82
C GLU A 30 -10.38 2.84 4.49
N ALA A 31 -9.61 3.63 3.75
CA ALA A 31 -9.11 4.91 4.26
C ALA A 31 -10.28 5.83 4.71
N ALA A 32 -11.41 5.82 3.98
CA ALA A 32 -12.61 6.55 4.37
C ALA A 32 -13.32 5.94 5.60
N ALA A 33 -13.26 4.62 5.78
CA ALA A 33 -13.77 3.94 6.97
C ALA A 33 -12.91 4.16 8.23
N HIS A 34 -11.62 4.50 8.06
CA HIS A 34 -10.67 4.71 9.15
C HIS A 34 -10.04 6.11 9.20
N PRO A 35 -10.85 7.18 9.34
CA PRO A 35 -10.33 8.55 9.31
C PRO A 35 -9.34 8.85 10.44
N ARG A 36 -9.42 8.15 11.58
CA ARG A 36 -8.44 8.30 12.68
C ARG A 36 -7.06 7.75 12.34
N ILE A 37 -6.99 6.65 11.58
CA ILE A 37 -5.72 6.06 11.14
C ILE A 37 -5.09 6.95 10.07
N VAL A 38 -5.90 7.44 9.12
CA VAL A 38 -5.43 8.38 8.09
C VAL A 38 -4.84 9.64 8.73
N ARG A 39 -5.58 10.27 9.66
CA ARG A 39 -5.06 11.46 10.39
C ARG A 39 -3.79 11.17 11.19
N ALA A 40 -3.67 9.98 11.76
CA ALA A 40 -2.44 9.60 12.47
C ALA A 40 -1.24 9.51 11.52
N ILE A 41 -1.42 8.97 10.31
CA ILE A 41 -0.38 8.94 9.28
C ILE A 41 0.02 10.36 8.88
N GLU A 42 -0.95 11.23 8.58
CA GLU A 42 -0.72 12.64 8.20
C GLU A 42 0.08 13.38 9.29
N ASN A 43 -0.34 13.25 10.56
CA ASN A 43 0.35 13.89 11.68
C ASN A 43 1.80 13.39 11.86
N LEU A 44 2.06 12.11 11.60
CA LEU A 44 3.42 11.55 11.67
C LEU A 44 4.28 12.02 10.51
N GLU A 45 3.71 12.15 9.30
CA GLU A 45 4.40 12.70 8.13
C GLU A 45 4.78 14.17 8.37
N ASP A 46 3.86 14.97 8.91
CA ASP A 46 4.11 16.36 9.29
C ASP A 46 5.21 16.47 10.36
N ALA A 47 5.15 15.59 11.39
CA ALA A 47 6.18 15.56 12.43
C ALA A 47 7.56 15.22 11.87
N ILE A 48 7.66 14.27 10.92
CA ILE A 48 8.92 13.95 10.24
C ILE A 48 9.44 15.17 9.49
N GLY A 49 8.59 15.85 8.71
CA GLY A 49 8.99 17.05 7.95
C GLY A 49 9.50 18.16 8.87
N TYR A 50 8.80 18.40 9.98
CA TYR A 50 9.23 19.37 11.00
C TYR A 50 10.59 18.99 11.62
N LEU A 51 10.77 17.73 12.00
CA LEU A 51 12.02 17.25 12.57
C LEU A 51 13.18 17.33 11.57
N GLU A 52 12.96 16.97 10.31
CA GLU A 52 13.96 17.04 9.24
C GLU A 52 14.44 18.46 9.00
N ALA A 53 13.51 19.42 8.92
CA ALA A 53 13.78 20.84 8.73
C ALA A 53 14.44 21.54 9.94
N ALA A 54 14.31 20.97 11.15
CA ALA A 54 14.85 21.59 12.35
C ALA A 54 16.39 21.64 12.36
N PRO A 55 17.00 22.77 12.75
CA PRO A 55 18.46 22.92 12.79
C PRO A 55 19.11 22.22 13.99
N ASN A 56 18.35 22.00 15.07
CA ASN A 56 18.83 21.33 16.28
C ASN A 56 18.52 19.82 16.24
N ASN A 57 19.13 19.05 17.15
CA ASN A 57 18.93 17.60 17.26
C ASN A 57 17.89 17.21 18.33
N PHE A 58 17.15 18.17 18.88
CA PHE A 58 16.19 17.98 19.99
C PHE A 58 16.78 17.14 21.15
N GLY A 59 17.96 17.51 21.65
CA GLY A 59 18.62 16.77 22.73
C GLY A 59 19.16 15.39 22.31
N GLY A 60 19.36 15.17 21.00
CA GLY A 60 19.80 13.89 20.43
C GLY A 60 18.66 12.97 19.99
N HIS A 61 17.39 13.35 20.19
CA HIS A 61 16.24 12.51 19.87
C HIS A 61 15.77 12.60 18.42
N LYS A 62 16.22 13.59 17.64
CA LYS A 62 15.75 13.84 16.26
C LYS A 62 15.74 12.58 15.38
N ALA A 63 16.87 11.89 15.29
CA ALA A 63 17.00 10.72 14.42
C ALA A 63 16.08 9.57 14.85
N ALA A 64 16.05 9.27 16.15
CA ALA A 64 15.23 8.19 16.70
C ALA A 64 13.73 8.48 16.52
N ALA A 65 13.30 9.73 16.72
CA ALA A 65 11.91 10.15 16.55
C ALA A 65 11.46 10.02 15.07
N ILE A 66 12.31 10.40 14.12
CA ILE A 66 12.03 10.21 12.68
C ILE A 66 11.88 8.72 12.37
N GLN A 67 12.80 7.87 12.84
CA GLN A 67 12.76 6.43 12.56
C GLN A 67 11.51 5.77 13.15
N ALA A 68 11.17 6.08 14.41
CA ALA A 68 9.97 5.56 15.06
C ALA A 68 8.68 6.00 14.32
N SER A 69 8.63 7.25 13.87
CA SER A 69 7.49 7.78 13.11
C SER A 69 7.31 7.06 11.77
N ARG A 70 8.42 6.81 11.05
CA ARG A 70 8.41 6.05 9.79
C ARG A 70 7.93 4.62 9.99
N ALA A 71 8.38 3.95 11.06
CA ALA A 71 7.93 2.60 11.40
C ALA A 71 6.42 2.57 11.72
N ALA A 72 5.93 3.53 12.51
CA ALA A 72 4.50 3.64 12.82
C ALA A 72 3.65 3.86 11.55
N ILE A 73 4.08 4.73 10.63
CA ILE A 73 3.40 4.94 9.35
C ILE A 73 3.32 3.63 8.54
N ALA A 74 4.40 2.85 8.50
CA ALA A 74 4.42 1.59 7.76
C ALA A 74 3.39 0.59 8.31
N GLU A 75 3.32 0.42 9.61
CA GLU A 75 2.36 -0.48 10.27
C GLU A 75 0.91 -0.01 10.09
N LEU A 76 0.65 1.29 10.22
CA LEU A 76 -0.69 1.85 10.01
C LEU A 76 -1.17 1.64 8.57
N ARG A 77 -0.28 1.83 7.58
CA ARG A 77 -0.58 1.56 6.17
C ARG A 77 -0.80 0.07 5.91
N ALA A 78 -0.01 -0.81 6.51
CA ALA A 78 -0.20 -2.25 6.41
C ALA A 78 -1.54 -2.70 6.99
N SER A 79 -1.95 -2.12 8.13
CA SER A 79 -3.26 -2.38 8.75
C SER A 79 -4.44 -2.02 7.84
N LEU A 80 -4.38 -0.85 7.20
CA LEU A 80 -5.40 -0.44 6.21
C LEU A 80 -5.42 -1.37 4.98
N ALA A 81 -4.25 -1.78 4.50
CA ALA A 81 -4.14 -2.69 3.38
C ALA A 81 -4.70 -4.09 3.71
N PHE A 82 -4.45 -4.60 4.91
CA PHE A 82 -4.99 -5.88 5.38
C PHE A 82 -6.52 -5.83 5.43
N ARG A 83 -7.09 -4.77 6.00
CA ARG A 83 -8.54 -4.57 6.03
C ARG A 83 -9.16 -4.54 4.63
N ALA A 84 -8.55 -3.78 3.72
CA ALA A 84 -9.00 -3.71 2.32
C ALA A 84 -8.89 -5.05 1.56
N GLN A 85 -8.11 -6.01 2.08
CA GLN A 85 -8.07 -7.39 1.56
C GLN A 85 -9.14 -8.26 2.22
N GLN A 86 -9.40 -8.09 3.53
CA GLN A 86 -10.44 -8.84 4.24
C GLN A 86 -11.85 -8.51 3.74
N ASP A 87 -12.16 -7.25 3.43
CA ASP A 87 -13.49 -6.85 2.92
C ASP A 87 -13.80 -7.39 1.50
N ARG A 88 -12.85 -8.12 0.88
CA ARG A 88 -13.06 -8.77 -0.43
C ARG A 88 -13.68 -10.17 -0.33
N TYR A 89 -13.81 -10.72 0.87
CA TYR A 89 -14.33 -12.07 1.13
C TYR A 89 -15.55 -12.02 2.05
#